data_AF-A0A4Q3X8P0-F1
#
_entry.id   AF-A0A4Q3X8P0-F1
#
_cell.length_a   1.000
_cell.length_b   1.000
_cell.length_c   1.000
_cell.angle_alpha   90.00
_cell.angle_beta   90.00
_cell.angle_gamma   90.00
#
_symmetry.space_group_name_H-M   'P 1'
#
loop_
_entity.id
_entity.type
_entity.pdbx_description
1 polymer ?
#
loop_
_entity_poly.entity_id
_entity_poly.type
_entity_poly.pdbx_seq_one_letter_code
_entity_poly.pdbx_strand_id
1 'polypeptide(L)'
;MRKPLAAVLSVTLSLAGIIHPASGSKIAATDGLIVVGSGSGKLALYWYKVPGAKSYLIYRNTSLQRKKRKPPVLIAKIRKAQDSYVGSLMKLWVDQKVVNGQQYFYTVKAVDSHGKHSAASEEMSEVADHNSVPWASRDARLIIRSVMSSPNPTNPGSNTIGQQDFITIGGPDGYIYEKTPKGGYSGHKPEPVTFPLPTA
;
A
#
# COMPACT_ATOMS: atom_id res chain seq x y z
N MET A 1 20.74 -16.70 -48.64
CA MET A 1 20.57 -17.50 -47.41
C MET A 1 20.32 -16.55 -46.24
N ARG A 2 19.12 -16.63 -45.63
CA ARG A 2 18.72 -15.80 -44.48
C ARG A 2 19.09 -16.56 -43.19
N LYS A 3 19.89 -15.96 -42.31
CA LYS A 3 20.14 -16.50 -40.95
C LYS A 3 18.98 -16.10 -40.01
N PRO A 4 18.51 -16.96 -39.09
CA PRO A 4 17.41 -16.62 -38.20
C PRO A 4 17.88 -15.76 -37.02
N LEU A 5 17.04 -14.80 -36.63
CA LEU A 5 17.17 -14.02 -35.40
C LEU A 5 16.56 -14.82 -34.24
N ALA A 6 17.37 -15.23 -33.27
CA ALA A 6 16.89 -15.66 -31.96
C ALA A 6 16.87 -14.44 -31.04
N ALA A 7 15.67 -13.97 -30.67
CA ALA A 7 15.51 -12.93 -29.67
C ALA A 7 15.66 -13.55 -28.27
N VAL A 8 16.80 -13.30 -27.61
CA VAL A 8 16.97 -13.58 -26.18
C VAL A 8 16.43 -12.36 -25.42
N LEU A 9 15.30 -12.52 -24.73
CA LEU A 9 14.74 -11.50 -23.86
C LEU A 9 15.55 -11.51 -22.53
N SER A 10 16.60 -10.69 -22.44
CA SER A 10 17.32 -10.50 -21.18
C SER A 10 16.53 -9.55 -20.28
N VAL A 11 15.95 -10.08 -19.21
CA VAL A 11 15.44 -9.25 -18.09
C VAL A 11 16.65 -8.80 -17.28
N THR A 12 17.04 -7.54 -17.42
CA THR A 12 18.09 -6.93 -16.59
C THR A 12 17.51 -6.50 -15.25
N LEU A 13 17.82 -7.26 -14.21
CA LEU A 13 17.61 -6.86 -12.83
C LEU A 13 18.68 -5.81 -12.47
N SER A 14 18.31 -4.53 -12.45
CA SER A 14 19.25 -3.45 -12.12
C SER A 14 19.45 -3.35 -10.60
N LEU A 15 20.53 -3.92 -10.10
CA LEU A 15 21.10 -3.59 -8.78
C LEU A 15 22.02 -2.36 -8.93
N ALA A 16 21.55 -1.17 -8.56
CA ALA A 16 22.41 0.02 -8.58
C ALA A 16 23.24 0.09 -7.29
N GLY A 17 24.55 -0.17 -7.42
CA GLY A 17 25.58 0.02 -6.40
C GLY A 17 25.97 1.50 -6.18
N ILE A 18 26.59 1.74 -5.02
CA ILE A 18 27.00 3.00 -4.40
C ILE A 18 28.33 3.52 -4.96
N ILE A 19 28.46 4.80 -5.43
CA ILE A 19 29.62 5.74 -5.24
C ILE A 19 29.16 7.24 -5.40
N HIS A 20 29.75 8.19 -4.63
CA HIS A 20 29.47 9.63 -4.36
C HIS A 20 29.83 10.68 -5.47
N PRO A 21 29.64 12.02 -5.26
CA PRO A 21 28.42 12.82 -5.16
C PRO A 21 28.24 13.78 -6.38
N ALA A 22 27.01 14.04 -6.81
CA ALA A 22 26.70 15.09 -7.78
C ALA A 22 25.60 16.01 -7.26
N SER A 23 25.84 17.33 -7.34
CA SER A 23 24.86 18.37 -7.10
C SER A 23 23.56 18.06 -7.85
N GLY A 24 22.46 17.94 -7.10
CA GLY A 24 21.10 18.00 -7.64
C GLY A 24 20.46 16.70 -8.13
N SER A 25 20.86 15.51 -7.64
CA SER A 25 20.15 14.26 -7.96
C SER A 25 18.64 14.44 -7.70
N LYS A 26 17.84 14.31 -8.77
CA LYS A 26 16.38 14.48 -8.73
C LYS A 26 15.82 13.38 -7.84
N ILE A 27 15.19 13.75 -6.73
CA ILE A 27 14.51 12.79 -5.85
C ILE A 27 13.50 11.96 -6.66
N ALA A 28 13.56 10.64 -6.51
CA ALA A 28 12.72 9.71 -7.24
C ALA A 28 11.24 9.89 -6.90
N ALA A 29 10.36 9.57 -7.86
CA ALA A 29 8.93 9.53 -7.60
C ALA A 29 8.61 8.45 -6.55
N THR A 30 7.53 8.67 -5.81
CA THR A 30 6.98 7.63 -4.94
C THR A 30 6.37 6.53 -5.81
N ASP A 31 6.68 5.27 -5.51
CA ASP A 31 6.16 4.10 -6.21
C ASP A 31 5.37 3.20 -5.24
N GLY A 32 4.58 2.27 -5.79
CA GLY A 32 3.78 1.32 -5.03
C GLY A 32 2.69 1.97 -4.19
N LEU A 33 2.09 3.07 -4.65
CA LEU A 33 0.97 3.69 -3.96
C LEU A 33 -0.25 2.75 -4.01
N ILE A 34 -0.70 2.34 -2.84
CA ILE A 34 -1.95 1.59 -2.62
C ILE A 34 -2.86 2.46 -1.77
N VAL A 35 -4.15 2.49 -2.11
CA VAL A 35 -5.19 3.15 -1.32
C VAL A 35 -6.27 2.11 -1.09
N VAL A 36 -6.63 1.90 0.17
CA VAL A 36 -7.70 0.96 0.56
C VAL A 36 -8.61 1.60 1.59
N GLY A 37 -9.87 1.15 1.60
CA GLY A 37 -10.77 1.43 2.71
C GLY A 37 -10.18 0.96 4.04
N SER A 38 -10.36 1.74 5.11
CA SER A 38 -9.80 1.39 6.42
C SER A 38 -10.76 1.72 7.58
N GLY A 39 -11.94 1.12 7.51
CA GLY A 39 -13.07 1.44 8.37
C GLY A 39 -13.81 2.71 7.93
N SER A 40 -14.98 2.93 8.52
CA SER A 40 -15.85 4.06 8.18
C SER A 40 -15.14 5.42 8.25
N GLY A 41 -15.31 6.21 7.18
CA GLY A 41 -14.77 7.57 7.07
C GLY A 41 -13.24 7.63 6.97
N LYS A 42 -12.60 6.52 6.57
CA LYS A 42 -11.14 6.41 6.50
C LYS A 42 -10.65 5.69 5.25
N LEU A 43 -9.63 6.24 4.63
CA LEU A 43 -8.81 5.56 3.63
C LEU A 43 -7.37 5.45 4.13
N ALA A 44 -6.79 4.25 4.05
CA ALA A 44 -5.38 4.02 4.35
C ALA A 44 -4.57 4.05 3.05
N LEU A 45 -3.50 4.84 3.07
CA LEU A 45 -2.56 4.98 1.97
C LEU A 45 -1.25 4.29 2.36
N TYR A 46 -0.77 3.42 1.48
CA TYR A 46 0.52 2.76 1.62
C TYR A 46 1.41 3.09 0.42
N TRP A 47 2.70 3.29 0.63
CA TRP A 47 3.65 3.51 -0.46
C TRP A 47 5.08 3.16 -0.05
N TYR A 48 5.96 2.88 -1.01
CA TYR A 48 7.36 2.60 -0.69
C TYR A 48 8.12 3.85 -0.24
N LYS A 49 8.96 3.69 0.78
CA LYS A 49 9.89 4.71 1.24
C LYS A 49 10.83 5.11 0.10
N VAL A 50 10.85 6.39 -0.23
CA VAL A 50 11.79 6.97 -1.19
C VAL A 50 13.11 7.30 -0.48
N PRO A 51 14.26 6.76 -0.93
CA PRO A 51 15.57 7.14 -0.42
C PRO A 51 15.81 8.66 -0.53
N GLY A 52 16.36 9.27 0.52
CA GLY A 52 16.59 10.72 0.57
C GLY A 52 15.36 11.58 0.90
N ALA A 53 14.15 11.01 0.90
CA ALA A 53 12.95 11.75 1.27
C ALA A 53 12.95 12.15 2.77
N LYS A 54 12.67 13.42 3.03
CA LYS A 54 12.48 14.00 4.37
C LYS A 54 11.01 14.30 4.68
N SER A 55 10.17 14.41 3.67
CA SER A 55 8.72 14.49 3.86
C SER A 55 7.97 13.98 2.63
N TYR A 56 6.66 13.80 2.78
CA TYR A 56 5.75 13.47 1.69
C TYR A 56 4.61 14.48 1.62
N LEU A 57 4.17 14.78 0.41
CA LEU A 57 3.00 15.60 0.12
C LEU A 57 1.91 14.68 -0.43
N ILE A 58 0.75 14.66 0.23
CA ILE A 58 -0.40 13.85 -0.17
C ILE A 58 -1.40 14.77 -0.87
N TYR A 59 -1.69 14.46 -2.12
CA TYR A 59 -2.67 15.18 -2.92
C TYR A 59 -3.92 14.31 -3.10
N ARG A 60 -5.09 14.93 -3.05
CA ARG A 60 -6.39 14.26 -3.20
C ARG A 60 -7.27 14.97 -4.21
N ASN A 61 -8.04 14.20 -4.96
CA ASN A 61 -9.10 14.68 -5.85
C ASN A 61 -10.41 13.92 -5.61
N THR A 62 -11.53 14.53 -5.99
CA THR A 62 -12.88 13.94 -5.94
C THR A 62 -13.56 13.91 -7.31
N SER A 63 -12.95 14.52 -8.32
CA SER A 63 -13.53 14.58 -9.67
C SER A 63 -13.28 13.30 -10.45
N LEU A 64 -14.35 12.62 -10.84
CA LEU A 64 -14.32 11.38 -11.64
C LEU A 64 -13.86 11.60 -13.10
N GLN A 65 -14.00 12.80 -13.63
CA GLN A 65 -13.82 13.10 -15.05
C GLN A 65 -12.39 13.56 -15.36
N ARG A 66 -11.52 12.65 -15.83
CA ARG A 66 -10.11 12.98 -16.17
C ARG A 66 -9.98 14.15 -17.15
N LYS A 67 -10.91 14.32 -18.10
CA LYS A 67 -10.85 15.38 -19.15
C LYS A 67 -11.19 16.80 -18.66
N LYS A 68 -11.90 16.96 -17.53
CA LYS A 68 -12.24 18.26 -16.92
C LYS A 68 -11.82 18.33 -15.46
N ARG A 69 -10.79 17.56 -15.10
CA ARG A 69 -10.46 17.34 -13.70
C ARG A 69 -9.88 18.59 -13.09
N LYS A 70 -10.46 19.06 -11.98
CA LYS A 70 -9.82 20.08 -11.14
C LYS A 70 -8.43 19.57 -10.71
N PRO A 71 -7.45 20.46 -10.53
CA PRO A 71 -6.15 20.06 -9.99
C PRO A 71 -6.35 19.39 -8.62
N PRO A 72 -5.57 18.36 -8.28
CA PRO A 72 -5.67 17.72 -6.99
C PRO A 72 -5.21 18.68 -5.88
N VAL A 73 -5.87 18.61 -4.73
CA VAL A 73 -5.61 19.50 -3.59
C VAL A 73 -4.58 18.85 -2.66
N LEU A 74 -3.59 19.62 -2.21
CA LEU A 74 -2.68 19.19 -1.15
C LEU A 74 -3.45 19.09 0.17
N ILE A 75 -3.55 17.89 0.73
CA ILE A 75 -4.30 17.66 1.98
C ILE A 75 -3.40 17.37 3.18
N ALA A 76 -2.17 16.94 2.96
CA ALA A 76 -1.22 16.67 4.03
C ALA A 76 0.23 16.85 3.59
N LYS A 77 1.05 17.37 4.51
CA LYS A 77 2.52 17.35 4.44
C LYS A 77 3.06 16.54 5.62
N ILE A 78 3.56 15.35 5.33
CA ILE A 78 3.96 14.35 6.33
C ILE A 78 5.48 14.41 6.49
N ARG A 79 5.96 15.03 7.57
CA ARG A 79 7.41 15.15 7.86
C ARG A 79 8.03 13.84 8.35
N LYS A 80 7.26 12.99 9.02
CA LYS A 80 7.69 11.67 9.47
C LYS A 80 6.57 10.69 9.12
N ALA A 81 6.66 10.09 7.93
CA ALA A 81 5.71 9.07 7.54
C ALA A 81 5.95 7.82 8.38
N GLN A 82 4.89 7.34 9.02
CA GLN A 82 4.88 6.14 9.83
C GLN A 82 5.26 4.94 8.95
N ASP A 83 6.09 4.03 9.45
CA ASP A 83 6.29 2.73 8.81
C ASP A 83 5.03 1.89 9.02
N SER A 84 4.59 1.17 7.99
CA SER A 84 3.36 0.36 8.06
C SER A 84 3.39 -0.67 9.19
N TYR A 85 4.57 -1.23 9.42
CA TYR A 85 4.94 -2.02 10.59
C TYR A 85 6.44 -1.84 10.86
N VAL A 86 6.92 -2.26 12.03
CA VAL A 86 8.33 -2.14 12.42
C VAL A 86 9.24 -2.85 11.41
N GLY A 87 10.14 -2.09 10.79
CA GLY A 87 11.07 -2.60 9.76
C GLY A 87 10.50 -2.67 8.35
N SER A 88 9.28 -2.18 8.11
CA SER A 88 8.70 -2.11 6.77
C SER A 88 9.39 -1.07 5.90
N LEU A 89 9.49 -1.34 4.60
CA LEU A 89 9.82 -0.35 3.59
C LEU A 89 8.59 0.44 3.12
N MET A 90 7.38 0.00 3.49
CA MET A 90 6.15 0.71 3.20
C MET A 90 5.84 1.73 4.30
N LYS A 91 5.41 2.90 3.85
CA LYS A 91 4.89 3.97 4.67
C LYS A 91 3.38 3.87 4.75
N LEU A 92 2.81 4.33 5.86
CA LEU A 92 1.37 4.39 6.11
C LEU A 92 0.96 5.82 6.45
N TRP A 93 -0.17 6.25 5.88
CA TRP A 93 -0.92 7.40 6.34
C TRP A 93 -2.42 7.18 6.15
N VAL A 94 -3.24 7.78 7.01
CA VAL A 94 -4.69 7.60 6.98
C VAL A 94 -5.37 8.95 6.72
N ASP A 95 -6.16 9.01 5.65
CA ASP A 95 -7.09 10.11 5.44
C ASP A 95 -8.36 9.85 6.25
N GLN A 96 -8.58 10.63 7.30
CA GLN A 96 -9.73 10.52 8.20
C GLN A 96 -10.86 11.50 7.85
N LYS A 97 -10.73 12.22 6.73
CA LYS A 97 -11.67 13.27 6.31
C LYS A 97 -12.33 12.91 4.98
N VAL A 98 -12.59 11.61 4.78
CA VAL A 98 -13.29 11.07 3.61
C VAL A 98 -14.73 10.75 3.99
N VAL A 99 -15.62 10.82 3.00
CA VAL A 99 -17.04 10.50 3.15
C VAL A 99 -17.31 9.15 2.50
N ASN A 100 -18.02 8.26 3.19
CA ASN A 100 -18.38 6.96 2.64
C ASN A 100 -19.25 7.11 1.38
N GLY A 101 -19.04 6.23 0.40
CA GLY A 101 -19.68 6.26 -0.92
C GLY A 101 -19.03 7.21 -1.92
N GLN A 102 -18.11 8.09 -1.49
CA GLN A 102 -17.38 8.99 -2.40
C GLN A 102 -16.08 8.33 -2.86
N GLN A 103 -15.84 8.33 -4.18
CA GLN A 103 -14.54 7.96 -4.75
C GLN A 103 -13.54 9.11 -4.60
N TYR A 104 -12.33 8.76 -4.18
CA TYR A 104 -11.21 9.68 -4.07
C TYR A 104 -10.02 9.18 -4.89
N PHE A 105 -9.23 10.11 -5.41
CA PHE A 105 -8.02 9.84 -6.18
C PHE A 105 -6.83 10.46 -5.46
N TYR A 106 -5.76 9.70 -5.28
CA TYR A 106 -4.58 10.13 -4.55
C TYR A 106 -3.32 10.04 -5.39
N THR A 107 -2.43 11.00 -5.16
CA THR A 107 -1.03 10.93 -5.59
C THR A 107 -0.14 11.38 -4.44
N VAL A 108 1.09 10.85 -4.42
CA VAL A 108 2.09 11.17 -3.40
C VAL A 108 3.34 11.75 -4.08
N LYS A 109 3.91 12.79 -3.48
CA LYS A 109 5.23 13.31 -3.85
C LYS A 109 6.18 13.23 -2.67
N ALA A 110 7.40 12.78 -2.91
CA ALA A 110 8.48 12.87 -1.95
C ALA A 110 9.14 14.25 -2.00
N VAL A 111 9.70 14.68 -0.87
CA VAL A 111 10.42 15.95 -0.72
C VAL A 111 11.73 15.69 0.00
N ASP A 112 12.85 16.15 -0.57
CA ASP A 112 14.19 15.97 0.00
C ASP A 112 14.53 17.02 1.08
N SER A 113 15.77 16.98 1.59
CA SER A 113 16.26 17.94 2.59
C SER A 113 16.41 19.37 2.10
N HIS A 114 16.46 19.59 0.78
CA HIS A 114 16.55 20.91 0.15
C HIS A 114 15.17 21.44 -0.26
N GLY A 115 14.10 20.70 0.02
CA GLY A 115 12.73 21.06 -0.35
C GLY A 115 12.39 20.75 -1.81
N LYS A 116 13.24 20.04 -2.56
CA LYS A 116 12.94 19.64 -3.95
C LYS A 116 11.88 18.54 -3.95
N HIS A 117 10.89 18.68 -4.82
CA HIS A 117 9.79 17.71 -4.96
C HIS A 117 10.11 16.68 -6.05
N SER A 118 9.69 15.43 -5.84
CA SER A 118 9.68 14.41 -6.88
C SER A 118 8.58 14.67 -7.92
N ALA A 119 8.58 13.88 -9.00
CA ALA A 119 7.36 13.68 -9.78
C ALA A 119 6.27 13.04 -8.88
N ALA A 120 5.00 13.18 -9.27
CA ALA A 120 3.91 12.47 -8.60
C ALA A 120 4.06 10.96 -8.81
N SER A 121 3.61 10.19 -7.83
CA SER A 121 3.35 8.76 -8.03
C SER A 121 2.32 8.53 -9.14
N GLU A 122 2.21 7.28 -9.58
CA GLU A 122 0.99 6.83 -10.24
C GLU A 122 -0.22 7.15 -9.35
N GLU A 123 -1.33 7.47 -10.01
CA GLU A 123 -2.57 7.77 -9.33
C GLU A 123 -3.28 6.48 -8.93
N MET A 124 -3.74 6.44 -7.69
CA MET A 124 -4.59 5.37 -7.21
C MET A 124 -5.92 5.94 -6.72
N SER A 125 -7.00 5.17 -6.87
CA SER A 125 -8.33 5.59 -6.44
C SER A 125 -9.01 4.54 -5.60
N GLU A 126 -9.83 4.98 -4.66
CA GLU A 126 -10.63 4.10 -3.81
C GLU A 126 -11.96 4.78 -3.44
N VAL A 127 -13.01 3.97 -3.23
CA VAL A 127 -14.27 4.42 -2.67
C VAL A 127 -14.25 4.16 -1.16
N ALA A 128 -14.48 5.19 -0.36
CA ALA A 128 -14.58 5.00 1.08
C ALA A 128 -15.86 4.20 1.41
N ASP A 129 -15.74 3.14 2.21
CA ASP A 129 -16.88 2.30 2.62
C ASP A 129 -16.91 2.20 4.15
N HIS A 130 -18.11 2.25 4.71
CA HIS A 130 -18.38 2.04 6.12
C HIS A 130 -17.84 0.70 6.62
N ASN A 131 -17.98 -0.36 5.81
CA ASN A 131 -17.68 -1.74 6.18
C ASN A 131 -16.27 -2.20 5.80
N SER A 132 -15.40 -1.28 5.37
CA SER A 132 -14.03 -1.62 5.01
C SER A 132 -13.26 -2.20 6.19
N VAL A 133 -12.50 -3.27 5.95
CA VAL A 133 -11.56 -3.82 6.93
C VAL A 133 -10.63 -2.71 7.41
N PRO A 134 -10.38 -2.54 8.72
CA PRO A 134 -9.61 -1.41 9.25
C PRO A 134 -8.10 -1.63 9.07
N TRP A 135 -7.61 -1.73 7.83
CA TRP A 135 -6.23 -2.09 7.48
C TRP A 135 -5.14 -1.22 8.13
N ALA A 136 -5.45 0.03 8.49
CA ALA A 136 -4.51 0.86 9.26
C ALA A 136 -4.27 0.34 10.70
N SER A 137 -5.15 -0.51 11.23
CA SER A 137 -4.98 -1.15 12.53
C SER A 137 -3.93 -2.25 12.46
N ARG A 138 -3.17 -2.37 13.55
CA ARG A 138 -2.26 -3.51 13.78
C ARG A 138 -2.84 -4.51 14.79
N ASP A 139 -4.08 -4.31 15.21
CA ASP A 139 -4.81 -5.28 16.02
C ASP A 139 -5.34 -6.42 15.15
N ALA A 140 -4.67 -7.57 15.22
CA ALA A 140 -5.05 -8.76 14.47
C ALA A 140 -6.46 -9.25 14.80
N ARG A 141 -6.91 -9.11 16.05
CA ARG A 141 -8.26 -9.50 16.46
C ARG A 141 -9.28 -8.64 15.75
N LEU A 142 -9.04 -7.33 15.66
CA LEU A 142 -9.93 -6.41 14.96
C LEU A 142 -9.99 -6.70 13.46
N ILE A 143 -8.83 -6.87 12.81
CA ILE A 143 -8.74 -7.19 11.37
C ILE A 143 -9.49 -8.47 11.05
N ILE A 144 -9.17 -9.56 11.75
CA ILE A 144 -9.73 -10.88 11.48
C ILE A 144 -11.23 -10.89 11.77
N ARG A 145 -11.68 -10.26 12.87
CA ARG A 145 -13.12 -10.15 13.15
C ARG A 145 -13.85 -9.37 12.06
N SER A 146 -13.27 -8.26 11.60
CA SER A 146 -13.88 -7.46 10.52
C SER A 146 -14.04 -8.29 9.24
N VAL A 147 -13.04 -9.09 8.88
CA VAL A 147 -13.10 -9.98 7.70
C VAL A 147 -14.13 -11.10 7.89
N MET A 148 -14.15 -11.74 9.07
CA MET A 148 -15.13 -12.80 9.36
C MET A 148 -16.56 -12.28 9.51
N SER A 149 -16.76 -10.98 9.81
CA SER A 149 -18.07 -10.34 9.88
C SER A 149 -18.54 -9.77 8.55
N SER A 150 -17.72 -9.83 7.50
CA SER A 150 -18.12 -9.36 6.17
C SER A 150 -19.21 -10.28 5.62
N PRO A 151 -20.38 -9.74 5.22
CA PRO A 151 -21.45 -10.54 4.64
C PRO A 151 -20.94 -11.36 3.47
N ASN A 152 -21.31 -12.64 3.39
CA ASN A 152 -20.99 -13.45 2.22
C ASN A 152 -21.66 -12.81 0.98
N PRO A 153 -20.92 -12.44 -0.08
CA PRO A 153 -21.49 -11.78 -1.24
C PRO A 153 -22.55 -12.63 -1.97
N THR A 154 -22.54 -13.96 -1.80
CA THR A 154 -23.56 -14.86 -2.36
C THR A 154 -24.72 -15.15 -1.41
N ASN A 155 -24.60 -14.78 -0.13
CA ASN A 155 -25.66 -14.88 0.85
C ASN A 155 -25.51 -13.78 1.93
N PRO A 156 -26.04 -12.57 1.68
CA PRO A 156 -25.86 -11.40 2.54
C PRO A 156 -26.39 -11.57 3.99
N GLY A 157 -27.25 -12.56 4.22
CA GLY A 157 -27.77 -12.93 5.55
C GLY A 157 -26.95 -13.98 6.29
N SER A 158 -25.89 -14.51 5.68
CA SER A 158 -25.07 -15.59 6.25
C SER A 158 -23.63 -15.12 6.46
N ASN A 159 -23.23 -15.03 7.73
CA ASN A 159 -21.84 -14.81 8.14
C ASN A 159 -21.05 -16.13 7.97
N THR A 160 -20.76 -16.50 6.72
CA THR A 160 -20.39 -17.88 6.34
C THR A 160 -18.90 -18.14 6.17
N ILE A 161 -18.03 -17.16 6.42
CA ILE A 161 -16.71 -17.53 6.94
C ILE A 161 -17.02 -17.96 8.36
N GLY A 162 -17.39 -19.23 8.55
CA GLY A 162 -17.78 -19.78 9.85
C GLY A 162 -16.69 -19.52 10.90
N GLN A 163 -16.89 -20.01 12.12
CA GLN A 163 -15.79 -20.04 13.10
C GLN A 163 -14.66 -20.96 12.57
N GLN A 164 -13.90 -20.52 11.58
CA GLN A 164 -12.70 -21.18 11.12
C GLN A 164 -11.75 -21.16 12.32
N ASP A 165 -11.33 -22.35 12.74
CA ASP A 165 -10.38 -22.47 13.85
C ASP A 165 -9.05 -21.80 13.48
N PHE A 166 -8.73 -21.76 12.18
CA PHE A 166 -7.53 -21.11 11.65
C PHE A 166 -7.84 -20.20 10.46
N ILE A 167 -7.31 -18.98 10.47
CA ILE A 167 -7.35 -18.06 9.31
C ILE A 167 -6.04 -17.28 9.24
N THR A 168 -5.52 -17.11 8.02
CA THR A 168 -4.37 -16.26 7.72
C THR A 168 -4.78 -15.23 6.69
N ILE A 169 -4.51 -13.97 6.96
CA ILE A 169 -4.91 -12.82 6.15
C ILE A 169 -3.68 -11.97 5.87
N GLY A 170 -3.36 -11.75 4.60
CA GLY A 170 -2.37 -10.77 4.18
C GLY A 170 -2.98 -9.37 4.09
N GLY A 171 -2.36 -8.40 4.76
CA GLY A 171 -2.69 -6.99 4.64
C GLY A 171 -2.18 -6.39 3.32
N PRO A 172 -2.65 -5.18 2.96
CA PRO A 172 -2.23 -4.45 1.75
C PRO A 172 -0.73 -4.12 1.73
N ASP A 173 -0.09 -4.15 2.90
CA ASP A 173 1.33 -3.91 3.12
C ASP A 173 2.14 -5.20 3.28
N GLY A 174 1.53 -6.37 3.04
CA GLY A 174 2.14 -7.69 3.20
C GLY A 174 2.23 -8.18 4.64
N TYR A 175 1.76 -7.41 5.63
CA TYR A 175 1.71 -7.85 7.03
C TYR A 175 0.70 -8.99 7.20
N ILE A 176 1.05 -10.02 7.96
CA ILE A 176 0.24 -11.22 8.12
C ILE A 176 -0.53 -11.14 9.43
N TYR A 177 -1.83 -11.44 9.37
CA TYR A 177 -2.72 -11.56 10.53
C TYR A 177 -3.25 -12.98 10.63
N GLU A 178 -3.17 -13.58 11.79
CA GLU A 178 -3.59 -14.96 12.01
C GLU A 178 -4.52 -15.15 13.20
N LYS A 179 -5.49 -16.06 13.04
CA LYS A 179 -6.21 -16.69 14.14
C LYS A 179 -5.69 -18.11 14.25
N THR A 180 -5.24 -18.51 15.44
CA THR A 180 -4.73 -19.86 15.67
C THR A 180 -5.87 -20.83 16.01
N PRO A 181 -5.71 -22.15 15.79
CA PRO A 181 -6.72 -23.16 16.15
C PRO A 181 -7.12 -23.13 17.63
N LYS A 182 -6.24 -22.61 18.49
CA LYS A 182 -6.48 -22.46 19.94
C LYS A 182 -7.24 -21.16 20.29
N GLY A 183 -7.71 -20.42 19.30
CA GLY A 183 -8.51 -19.19 19.46
C GLY A 183 -7.71 -17.91 19.69
N GLY A 184 -6.37 -17.96 19.62
CA GLY A 184 -5.51 -16.78 19.73
C GLY A 184 -5.47 -15.96 18.45
N TYR A 185 -5.12 -14.67 18.56
CA TYR A 185 -4.91 -13.77 17.41
C TYR A 185 -3.49 -13.23 17.44
N SER A 186 -2.80 -13.24 16.31
CA SER A 186 -1.43 -12.73 16.19
C SER A 186 -1.25 -11.98 14.88
N GLY A 187 -0.23 -11.13 14.84
CA GLY A 187 0.21 -10.45 13.64
C GLY A 187 1.72 -10.50 13.54
N HIS A 188 2.25 -10.70 12.34
CA HIS A 188 3.69 -10.77 12.13
C HIS A 188 4.08 -10.26 10.73
N LYS A 189 5.33 -9.83 10.61
CA LYS A 189 5.91 -9.45 9.31
C LYS A 189 6.03 -10.70 8.43
N PRO A 190 5.93 -10.59 7.11
CA PRO A 190 6.13 -11.73 6.23
C PRO A 190 7.55 -12.30 6.44
N GLU A 191 7.65 -13.62 6.55
CA GLU A 191 8.95 -14.29 6.60
C GLU A 191 9.63 -14.21 5.22
N PRO A 192 10.97 -14.08 5.15
CA PRO A 192 11.68 -14.22 3.89
C PRO A 192 11.41 -15.61 3.31
N VAL A 193 10.88 -15.69 2.10
CA VAL A 193 10.73 -16.98 1.42
C VAL A 193 12.11 -17.49 1.08
N THR A 194 12.65 -18.40 1.88
CA THR A 194 13.86 -19.16 1.56
C THR A 194 13.48 -20.30 0.63
N PHE A 195 13.67 -20.10 -0.68
CA PHE A 195 13.64 -21.23 -1.59
C PHE A 195 14.87 -22.10 -1.31
N PRO A 196 14.72 -23.39 -0.98
CA PRO A 196 15.86 -24.28 -0.95
C PRO A 196 16.49 -24.29 -2.36
N LEU A 197 17.79 -24.08 -2.44
CA LEU A 197 18.53 -24.26 -3.69
C LEU A 197 18.29 -25.70 -4.16
N PRO A 198 17.95 -25.93 -5.44
CA PRO A 198 17.84 -27.29 -5.95
C PRO A 198 19.19 -27.99 -5.75
N THR A 199 19.16 -29.15 -5.10
CA THR A 199 20.32 -30.03 -5.02
C THR A 199 20.68 -30.44 -6.44
N ALA A 200 21.92 -30.15 -6.85
CA ALA A 200 22.48 -30.57 -8.14
C ALA A 200 22.72 -32.08 -8.20
#